data_AF-A0A4P6PJU8-F1
#
_entry.id   AF-A0A4P6PJU8-F1
#
_cell.length_a   1.000
_cell.length_b   1.000
_cell.length_c   1.000
_cell.angle_alpha   90.00
_cell.angle_beta   90.00
_cell.angle_gamma   90.00
#
_symmetry.space_group_name_H-M   'P 1'
#
loop_
_entity.id
_entity.type
_entity.pdbx_description
1 polymer ?
#
loop_
_entity_poly.entity_id
_entity_poly.type
_entity_poly.pdbx_seq_one_letter_code
_entity_poly.pdbx_strand_id
1 'polypeptide(L)'
;MTEVIARPLGKITAILADCGFEVTYAYDDLVFIEHSAFMLQFTDDPTVLKIFRHVDAEPEAAGEAEKTILEEHAKQGFSILPSGNYNITENEDETINIEFV
;
A
#
# COMPACT_ATOMS: atom_id res chain seq x y z
N MET A 1 -2.14 -12.53 26.31
CA MET A 1 -2.98 -12.65 25.10
C MET A 1 -2.74 -11.40 24.30
N THR A 2 -1.91 -11.46 23.27
CA THR A 2 -1.76 -10.32 22.35
C THR A 2 -2.98 -10.34 21.45
N GLU A 3 -3.83 -9.32 21.55
CA GLU A 3 -4.91 -9.11 20.58
C GLU A 3 -4.27 -9.03 19.20
N VAL A 4 -4.57 -10.00 18.35
CA VAL A 4 -4.25 -9.91 16.93
C VAL A 4 -5.18 -8.84 16.41
N ILE A 5 -4.67 -7.63 16.22
CA ILE A 5 -5.40 -6.56 15.54
C ILE A 5 -5.76 -7.13 14.17
N ALA A 6 -7.05 -7.42 13.96
CA ALA A 6 -7.53 -7.99 12.72
C ALA A 6 -7.46 -6.92 11.63
N ARG A 7 -6.31 -6.84 10.97
CA ARG A 7 -6.11 -5.95 9.82
C ARG A 7 -6.99 -6.45 8.68
N PRO A 8 -7.90 -5.61 8.13
CA PRO A 8 -8.83 -6.04 7.09
C PRO A 8 -8.14 -6.10 5.71
N LEU A 9 -7.03 -6.83 5.61
CA LEU A 9 -6.23 -7.04 4.40
C LEU A 9 -7.12 -7.39 3.20
N GLY A 10 -8.03 -8.36 3.38
CA GLY A 10 -8.96 -8.75 2.32
C GLY A 10 -9.91 -7.63 1.86
N LYS A 11 -10.24 -6.66 2.74
CA LYS A 11 -11.06 -5.50 2.37
C LYS A 11 -10.24 -4.47 1.60
N ILE A 12 -9.01 -4.20 2.02
CA ILE A 12 -8.09 -3.29 1.34
C ILE A 12 -7.76 -3.80 -0.06
N THR A 13 -7.42 -5.10 -0.20
CA THR A 13 -7.13 -5.72 -1.49
C THR A 13 -8.35 -5.72 -2.41
N ALA A 14 -9.56 -5.88 -1.86
CA ALA A 14 -10.79 -5.81 -2.65
C ALA A 14 -11.08 -4.39 -3.16
N ILE A 15 -10.84 -3.36 -2.34
CA ILE A 15 -11.00 -1.95 -2.76
C ILE A 15 -10.00 -1.62 -3.87
N LEU A 16 -8.74 -2.03 -3.70
CA LEU A 16 -7.71 -1.86 -4.72
C LEU A 16 -8.09 -2.54 -6.04
N ALA A 17 -8.56 -3.78 -6.00
CA ALA A 17 -9.02 -4.49 -7.19
C ALA A 17 -10.20 -3.78 -7.88
N ASP A 18 -11.14 -3.21 -7.12
CA ASP A 18 -12.27 -2.43 -7.66
C ASP A 18 -11.80 -1.14 -8.37
N CYS A 19 -10.71 -0.54 -7.87
CA CYS A 19 -10.05 0.60 -8.50
C CYS A 19 -9.22 0.22 -9.75
N GLY A 20 -9.08 -1.07 -10.07
CA GLY A 20 -8.21 -1.56 -11.14
C GLY A 20 -6.74 -1.73 -10.73
N PHE A 21 -6.44 -1.73 -9.44
CA PHE A 21 -5.11 -2.01 -8.90
C PHE A 21 -5.01 -3.48 -8.51
N GLU A 22 -4.03 -4.19 -9.08
CA GLU A 22 -3.73 -5.57 -8.69
C GLU A 22 -2.74 -5.57 -7.51
N VAL A 23 -2.80 -6.56 -6.62
CA VAL A 23 -1.89 -6.67 -5.47
C VAL A 23 -0.86 -7.74 -5.80
N THR A 24 0.41 -7.36 -5.92
CA THR A 24 1.52 -8.27 -6.24
C THR A 24 1.97 -9.06 -5.03
N TYR A 25 2.15 -8.41 -3.89
CA TYR A 25 2.59 -9.06 -2.65
C TYR A 25 1.82 -8.49 -1.45
N ALA A 26 1.27 -9.38 -0.62
CA ALA A 26 0.58 -8.99 0.61
C ALA A 26 1.24 -9.68 1.81
N TYR A 27 1.89 -8.89 2.64
CA TYR A 27 2.39 -9.27 3.95
C TYR A 27 1.37 -8.89 5.03
N ASP A 28 1.66 -9.27 6.28
CA ASP A 28 0.78 -9.06 7.44
C ASP A 28 0.44 -7.58 7.69
N ASP A 29 1.33 -6.66 7.34
CA ASP A 29 1.17 -5.21 7.52
C ASP A 29 1.47 -4.40 6.24
N LEU A 30 2.02 -5.03 5.20
CA LEU A 30 2.46 -4.36 3.97
C LEU A 30 1.73 -4.95 2.76
N VAL A 31 1.23 -4.09 1.88
CA VAL A 31 0.56 -4.49 0.64
C VAL A 31 1.23 -3.76 -0.53
N PHE A 32 1.79 -4.52 -1.45
CA PHE A 32 2.39 -4.04 -2.68
C PHE A 32 1.36 -4.07 -3.80
N ILE A 33 1.27 -2.96 -4.52
CA ILE A 33 0.35 -2.79 -5.63
C ILE A 33 1.13 -2.98 -6.94
N GLU A 34 0.57 -3.76 -7.85
CA GLU A 34 1.11 -4.07 -9.17
C GLU A 34 1.31 -2.80 -10.01
N HIS A 35 2.24 -2.87 -10.97
CA HIS A 35 2.91 -1.71 -11.57
C HIS A 35 3.77 -0.91 -10.59
N SER A 36 4.15 -1.51 -9.45
CA SER A 36 5.13 -1.08 -8.45
C SER A 36 5.02 0.36 -7.93
N ALA A 37 4.07 1.17 -8.39
CA ALA A 37 4.04 2.59 -8.11
C ALA A 37 3.73 2.88 -6.64
N PHE A 38 3.08 1.94 -5.93
CA PHE A 38 2.59 2.16 -4.58
C PHE A 38 2.73 0.96 -3.65
N MET A 39 2.92 1.28 -2.38
CA MET A 39 2.88 0.35 -1.27
C MET A 39 2.00 0.93 -0.17
N LEU A 40 1.10 0.12 0.37
CA LEU A 40 0.32 0.43 1.56
C LEU A 40 0.93 -0.25 2.78
N GLN A 41 0.95 0.46 3.90
CA GLN A 41 1.36 -0.06 5.20
C GLN A 41 0.25 0.18 6.22
N PHE A 42 -0.14 -0.85 6.96
CA PHE A 42 -1.06 -0.69 8.08
C PHE A 42 -0.38 0.05 9.24
N THR A 43 -1.16 0.75 10.03
CA THR A 43 -0.64 1.37 11.25
C THR A 43 -1.15 0.62 12.47
N ASP A 44 -0.84 1.12 13.66
CA ASP A 44 -1.42 0.62 14.91
C ASP A 44 -2.96 0.73 14.90
N ASP A 45 -3.51 1.66 14.10
CA ASP A 45 -4.94 1.77 13.85
C ASP A 45 -5.34 0.98 12.58
N PRO A 46 -6.26 0.00 12.68
CA PRO A 46 -6.68 -0.83 11.54
C PRO A 46 -7.48 -0.09 10.48
N THR A 47 -7.91 1.14 10.76
CA THR A 47 -8.61 2.02 9.80
C THR A 47 -7.67 3.03 9.15
N VAL A 48 -6.43 3.14 9.63
CA VAL A 48 -5.43 4.08 9.10
C VAL A 48 -4.31 3.32 8.40
N LEU A 49 -4.07 3.68 7.14
CA LEU A 49 -2.99 3.16 6.31
C LEU A 49 -2.05 4.28 5.92
N LYS A 50 -0.80 3.93 5.67
CA LYS A 50 0.17 4.80 5.02
C LYS A 50 0.33 4.37 3.58
N ILE A 51 0.41 5.32 2.67
CA ILE A 51 0.78 5.08 1.28
C ILE A 51 2.18 5.61 1.02
N PHE A 52 2.98 4.79 0.35
CA PHE A 52 4.32 5.11 -0.10
C PHE A 52 4.36 4.97 -1.61
N ARG A 53 4.96 5.96 -2.28
CA ARG A 53 5.14 5.96 -3.72
C ARG A 53 6.52 5.42 -4.08
N HIS A 54 6.63 4.58 -5.09
CA HIS A 54 7.93 4.09 -5.52
C HIS A 54 8.74 5.23 -6.14
N VAL A 55 10.05 5.27 -5.87
CA VAL A 55 10.93 6.33 -6.41
C VAL A 55 10.95 6.36 -7.95
N ASP A 56 10.74 5.21 -8.58
CA ASP A 56 10.67 5.04 -10.03
C ASP A 56 9.25 5.26 -10.61
N ALA A 57 8.26 5.54 -9.75
CA ALA A 57 6.89 5.76 -10.21
C ALA A 57 6.75 7.10 -10.95
N GLU A 58 6.15 7.07 -12.14
CA GLU A 58 5.85 8.27 -12.91
C GLU A 58 4.90 9.19 -12.12
N PRO A 59 5.28 10.45 -11.84
CA PRO A 59 4.55 11.30 -10.88
C PRO A 59 3.13 11.65 -11.32
N GLU A 60 2.85 11.75 -12.62
CA GLU A 60 1.51 12.05 -13.15
C GLU A 60 0.57 10.86 -12.97
N ALA A 61 0.94 9.68 -13.48
CA ALA A 61 0.18 8.45 -13.30
C ALA A 61 0.02 8.07 -11.82
N ALA A 62 1.07 8.29 -11.02
CA ALA A 62 1.04 8.09 -9.59
C ALA A 62 0.02 9.02 -8.91
N GLY A 63 0.02 10.31 -9.22
CA GLY A 63 -0.90 11.27 -8.60
C GLY A 63 -2.38 10.91 -8.82
N GLU A 64 -2.75 10.47 -10.02
CA GLU A 64 -4.12 10.04 -10.32
C GLU A 64 -4.51 8.76 -9.59
N ALA A 65 -3.59 7.79 -9.53
CA ALA A 65 -3.80 6.54 -8.82
C ALA A 65 -3.93 6.76 -7.30
N GLU A 66 -3.03 7.53 -6.71
CA GLU A 66 -3.04 7.87 -5.28
C GLU A 66 -4.38 8.51 -4.89
N LYS A 67 -4.85 9.48 -5.70
CA LYS A 67 -6.13 10.14 -5.48
C LYS A 67 -7.30 9.15 -5.51
N THR A 68 -7.34 8.27 -6.51
CA THR A 68 -8.38 7.23 -6.63
C THR A 68 -8.38 6.33 -5.40
N ILE A 69 -7.21 5.86 -4.98
CA ILE A 69 -7.03 5.00 -3.81
C ILE A 69 -7.53 5.70 -2.54
N LEU A 70 -7.13 6.96 -2.32
CA LEU A 70 -7.56 7.79 -1.19
C LEU A 70 -9.09 7.92 -1.15
N GLU A 71 -9.73 8.25 -2.28
CA GLU A 71 -11.18 8.47 -2.35
C GLU A 71 -11.97 7.18 -2.10
N GLU A 72 -11.59 6.06 -2.70
CA GLU A 72 -12.28 4.78 -2.53
C GLU A 72 -12.12 4.20 -1.12
N HIS A 73 -10.94 4.34 -0.52
CA HIS A 73 -10.72 3.93 0.87
C HIS A 73 -11.46 4.84 1.87
N ALA A 74 -11.51 6.15 1.63
CA ALA A 74 -12.27 7.08 2.46
C ALA A 74 -13.77 6.77 2.45
N LYS A 75 -14.35 6.41 1.29
CA LYS A 75 -15.76 5.98 1.18
C LYS A 75 -16.06 4.74 2.02
N GLN A 76 -15.05 3.90 2.26
CA GLN A 76 -15.14 2.65 3.02
C GLN A 76 -14.80 2.81 4.50
N GLY A 77 -14.51 4.04 4.96
CA GLY A 77 -14.19 4.38 6.34
C GLY A 77 -12.71 4.26 6.69
N PHE A 78 -11.82 4.18 5.71
CA PHE A 78 -10.37 4.14 5.93
C PHE A 78 -9.73 5.51 5.70
N SER A 79 -8.67 5.81 6.44
CA SER A 79 -7.83 7.00 6.22
C SER A 79 -6.47 6.59 5.67
N ILE A 80 -6.10 7.11 4.50
CA ILE A 80 -4.79 6.88 3.91
C ILE A 80 -3.93 8.13 4.10
N LEU A 81 -2.72 7.96 4.64
CA LEU A 81 -1.76 9.01 4.90
C LEU A 81 -0.58 8.92 3.92
N PRO A 82 -0.29 9.96 3.12
CA PRO A 82 0.90 9.98 2.29
C PRO A 82 2.14 10.03 3.20
N SER A 83 2.99 9.03 3.08
CA SER A 83 4.12 8.82 4.00
C SER A 83 5.49 8.89 3.34
N GLY A 84 5.55 9.30 2.08
CA GLY A 84 6.79 9.55 1.34
C GLY A 84 7.03 8.55 0.22
N ASN A 85 8.30 8.32 -0.09
CA ASN A 85 8.67 7.40 -1.16
C ASN A 85 9.31 6.14 -0.60
N TYR A 86 9.31 5.08 -1.40
CA TYR A 86 10.04 3.86 -1.08
C TYR A 86 10.80 3.34 -2.29
N ASN A 87 11.84 2.57 -2.03
CA ASN A 87 12.63 1.88 -3.03
C ASN A 87 12.69 0.40 -2.67
N ILE A 88 12.47 -0.47 -3.65
CA ILE A 88 12.70 -1.91 -3.50
C ILE A 88 14.00 -2.27 -4.21
N THR A 89 14.85 -3.04 -3.54
CA THR A 89 15.99 -3.71 -4.18
C THR A 89 15.87 -5.21 -3.94
N GLU A 90 15.76 -5.98 -5.02
CA GLU A 90 15.78 -7.45 -4.97
C GLU A 90 17.24 -7.92 -4.82
N ASN A 91 17.50 -8.80 -3.84
CA ASN A 91 18.82 -9.40 -3.64
C ASN A 91 18.90 -10.78 -4.31
N GLU A 92 20.12 -11.28 -4.49
CA GLU A 92 20.40 -12.59 -5.11
C GLU A 92 19.79 -13.79 -4.33
N ASP A 93 19.48 -13.62 -3.04
CA ASP A 93 18.98 -14.67 -2.12
C ASP A 93 17.44 -14.68 -1.99
N GLU A 94 16.70 -14.23 -3.02
CA GLU A 94 15.22 -14.13 -3.01
C GLU A 94 14.64 -13.21 -1.91
N THR A 95 15.50 -12.38 -1.29
CA THR A 95 15.11 -11.40 -0.28
C THR A 95 14.96 -10.02 -0.91
N ILE A 96 13.95 -9.27 -0.49
CA ILE A 96 13.77 -7.88 -0.92
C ILE A 96 14.19 -6.91 0.20
N ASN A 97 14.96 -5.89 -0.15
CA ASN A 97 15.24 -4.75 0.71
C ASN A 97 14.27 -3.62 0.37
N ILE A 98 13.61 -3.08 1.39
CA ILE A 98 12.68 -1.96 1.26
C ILE A 98 13.29 -0.78 2.02
N GLU A 99 13.60 0.29 1.30
CA GLU A 99 14.12 1.53 1.86
C GLU A 99 13.06 2.63 1.74
N PHE A 100 12.82 3.35 2.84
CA PHE A 100 11.89 4.48 2.90
C PHE A 100 12.69 5.79 2.84
N VAL A 101 12.34 6.68 1.90
CA VAL A 101 13.10 7.89 1.56
C VAL A 101 12.28 9.16 1.75
#